data_AF-A0A3C0GEQ2-F1
#
_entry.id   AF-A0A3C0GEQ2-F1
#
_cell.length_a   1.000
_cell.length_b   1.000
_cell.length_c   1.000
_cell.angle_alpha   90.00
_cell.angle_beta   90.00
_cell.angle_gamma   90.00
#
_symmetry.space_group_name_H-M   'P 1'
#
loop_
_entity.id
_entity.type
_entity.pdbx_description
1 polymer ?
#
loop_
_entity_poly.entity_id
_entity_poly.type
_entity_poly.pdbx_seq_one_letter_code
_entity_poly.pdbx_strand_id
1 'polypeptide(L)'
;MSKDPNYAVKVEKAIAEKYGKEAVVNPKSQWDDEKEREYLHDLKNNYRKEKSESELVELDGVLISEELLNRESERSCPTCNTYSFKSRDDLYMTKFGCCFKCYIQYIEGREERWKNGWRPSK
;
A
#
# COMPACT_ATOMS: atom_id res chain seq x y z
N MET A 1 -31.68 12.86 29.13
CA MET A 1 -31.74 11.41 28.87
C MET A 1 -30.80 10.71 29.85
N SER A 2 -31.35 10.03 30.85
CA SER A 2 -30.57 9.27 31.85
C SER A 2 -29.94 8.06 31.16
N LYS A 3 -28.61 7.98 31.12
CA LYS A 3 -27.93 6.78 30.64
C LYS A 3 -28.09 5.71 31.73
N ASP A 4 -28.62 4.56 31.33
CA ASP A 4 -28.77 3.40 32.23
C ASP A 4 -27.41 3.09 32.90
N PRO A 5 -27.31 3.16 34.24
CA PRO A 5 -26.08 2.86 34.96
C PRO A 5 -25.50 1.48 34.66
N ASN A 6 -26.34 0.54 34.22
CA ASN A 6 -25.97 -0.86 33.94
C ASN A 6 -25.78 -1.16 32.45
N TYR A 7 -25.74 -0.16 31.58
CA TYR A 7 -25.58 -0.36 30.14
C TYR A 7 -24.31 -1.16 29.79
N ALA A 8 -23.18 -0.83 30.41
CA ALA A 8 -21.90 -1.51 30.17
C ALA A 8 -21.97 -3.02 30.47
N VAL A 9 -22.59 -3.40 31.60
CA VAL A 9 -22.75 -4.80 32.00
C VAL A 9 -23.64 -5.57 31.01
N LYS A 10 -24.70 -4.92 30.48
CA LYS A 10 -25.56 -5.54 29.45
C LYS A 10 -24.78 -5.80 28.16
N VAL A 11 -23.93 -4.87 27.76
CA VAL A 11 -23.08 -5.00 26.57
C VAL A 11 -22.06 -6.12 26.76
N GLU A 12 -21.37 -6.16 27.89
CA GLU A 12 -20.42 -7.25 28.22
C GLU A 12 -21.09 -8.62 28.20
N LYS A 13 -22.29 -8.76 28.77
CA LYS A 13 -23.06 -10.02 28.70
C LYS A 13 -23.41 -10.41 27.27
N ALA A 14 -23.90 -9.47 26.47
CA ALA A 14 -24.26 -9.73 25.08
C ALA A 14 -23.03 -10.11 24.23
N ILE A 15 -21.87 -9.51 24.50
CA ILE A 15 -20.60 -9.86 23.84
C ILE A 15 -20.15 -11.27 24.27
N ALA A 16 -20.20 -11.58 25.57
CA ALA A 16 -19.85 -12.91 26.07
C ALA A 16 -20.75 -14.02 25.50
N GLU A 17 -22.05 -13.77 25.37
CA GLU A 17 -23.03 -14.71 24.80
C GLU A 17 -22.80 -14.94 23.30
N LYS A 18 -22.39 -13.92 22.55
CA LYS A 18 -22.23 -13.99 21.10
C LYS A 18 -20.83 -14.46 20.65
N TYR A 19 -19.79 -14.06 21.36
CA TYR A 19 -18.39 -14.22 20.95
C TYR A 19 -17.51 -14.98 21.95
N GLY A 20 -18.08 -15.49 23.04
CA GLY A 20 -17.33 -16.20 24.07
C GLY A 20 -16.81 -15.28 25.17
N LYS A 21 -16.45 -15.88 26.31
CA LYS A 21 -16.03 -15.14 27.51
C LYS A 21 -14.68 -14.44 27.30
N GLU A 22 -13.83 -15.00 26.44
CA GLU A 22 -12.55 -14.44 26.02
C GLU A 22 -12.67 -13.04 25.40
N ALA A 23 -13.79 -12.75 24.70
CA ALA A 23 -14.00 -11.47 24.02
C ALA A 23 -14.27 -10.29 24.97
N VAL A 24 -14.60 -10.58 26.23
CA VAL A 24 -14.86 -9.59 27.28
C VAL A 24 -13.65 -9.42 28.20
N VAL A 25 -12.66 -10.31 28.12
CA VAL A 25 -11.44 -10.23 28.92
C VAL A 25 -10.63 -9.00 28.54
N ASN A 26 -10.18 -8.25 29.54
CA ASN A 26 -9.28 -7.11 29.31
C ASN A 26 -7.97 -7.64 28.68
N PRO A 27 -7.53 -7.15 27.52
CA PRO A 27 -6.30 -7.61 26.87
C PRO A 27 -5.06 -7.53 27.78
N LYS A 28 -5.04 -6.58 28.74
CA LYS A 28 -3.96 -6.42 29.71
C LYS A 28 -3.96 -7.48 30.81
N SER A 29 -5.10 -8.12 31.11
CA SER A 29 -5.18 -9.07 32.23
C SER A 29 -4.41 -10.36 31.98
N GLN A 30 -4.09 -10.65 30.71
CA GLN A 30 -3.29 -11.82 30.32
C GLN A 30 -1.82 -11.46 30.07
N TRP A 31 -1.40 -10.22 30.35
CA TRP A 31 -0.01 -9.80 30.20
C TRP A 31 0.76 -10.11 31.49
N ASP A 32 1.62 -11.12 31.43
CA ASP A 32 2.47 -11.55 32.54
C ASP A 32 3.94 -11.20 32.26
N ASP A 33 4.78 -11.31 33.29
CA ASP A 33 6.22 -11.01 33.21
C ASP A 33 6.95 -11.94 32.22
N GLU A 34 6.37 -13.10 31.87
CA GLU A 34 6.95 -14.03 30.90
C GLU A 34 6.70 -13.57 29.46
N LYS A 35 5.46 -13.24 29.12
CA LYS A 35 5.08 -12.63 27.84
C LYS A 35 5.78 -11.30 27.61
N GLU A 36 6.01 -10.52 28.66
CA GLU A 36 6.79 -9.29 28.52
C GLU A 36 8.24 -9.58 28.11
N ARG A 37 8.87 -10.59 28.72
CA ARG A 37 10.23 -11.02 28.34
C ARG A 37 10.27 -11.56 26.91
N GLU A 38 9.30 -12.37 26.51
CA GLU A 38 9.18 -12.89 25.14
C GLU A 38 8.99 -11.76 24.12
N TYR A 39 8.09 -10.82 24.41
CA TYR A 39 7.85 -9.66 23.56
C TYR A 39 9.11 -8.82 23.36
N LEU A 40 9.86 -8.53 24.44
CA LEU A 40 11.10 -7.78 24.36
C LEU A 40 12.20 -8.53 23.59
N HIS A 41 12.25 -9.85 23.72
CA HIS A 41 13.16 -10.70 22.95
C HIS A 41 12.83 -10.65 21.46
N ASP A 42 11.56 -10.80 21.09
CA ASP A 42 11.11 -10.77 19.70
C ASP A 42 11.31 -9.39 19.06
N LEU A 43 11.05 -8.32 19.81
CA LEU A 43 11.32 -6.95 19.38
C LEU A 43 12.81 -6.77 19.03
N LYS A 44 13.71 -7.28 19.87
CA LYS A 44 15.16 -7.22 19.63
C LYS A 44 15.60 -8.04 18.43
N ASN A 45 14.98 -9.19 18.19
CA ASN A 45 15.27 -10.05 17.04
C ASN A 45 14.77 -9.45 15.73
N ASN A 46 13.57 -8.86 15.73
CA ASN A 46 13.01 -8.19 14.56
C ASN A 46 13.89 -7.01 14.12
N TYR A 47 14.34 -6.17 15.06
CA TYR A 47 15.25 -5.06 14.76
C TYR A 47 16.58 -5.52 14.13
N ARG A 48 17.09 -6.69 14.54
CA ARG A 48 18.30 -7.27 13.93
C ARG A 48 18.07 -7.77 12.51
N LYS A 49 16.86 -8.26 12.22
CA LYS A 49 16.51 -8.83 10.92
C LYS A 49 16.25 -7.76 9.84
N GLU A 50 15.73 -6.59 10.22
CA GLU A 50 15.59 -5.44 9.33
C GLU A 50 16.94 -4.81 8.94
N LYS A 51 17.98 -5.06 9.74
CA LYS A 51 19.36 -4.69 9.43
C LYS A 51 20.08 -5.80 8.65
N SER A 52 19.41 -6.52 7.76
CA SER A 52 20.12 -7.22 6.69
C SER A 52 20.81 -6.14 5.85
N GLU A 53 22.13 -6.22 5.74
CA GLU A 53 22.92 -5.31 4.91
C GLU A 53 22.40 -5.39 3.48
N SER A 54 21.66 -4.36 3.05
CA SER A 54 21.20 -4.26 1.68
C SER A 54 22.41 -4.24 0.76
N GLU A 55 22.43 -5.10 -0.26
CA GLU A 55 23.50 -5.12 -1.25
C GLU A 55 23.57 -3.73 -1.92
N LEU A 56 24.76 -3.14 -1.89
CA LEU A 56 25.04 -1.81 -2.45
C LEU A 56 25.58 -1.98 -3.86
N VAL A 57 24.95 -1.32 -4.83
CA VAL A 57 25.38 -1.26 -6.22
C VAL A 57 25.94 0.13 -6.52
N GLU A 58 27.02 0.17 -7.28
CA GLU A 58 27.65 1.42 -7.72
C GLU A 58 26.97 1.91 -9.01
N LEU A 59 26.34 3.08 -8.95
CA LEU A 59 25.70 3.75 -10.08
C LEU A 59 26.18 5.20 -10.15
N ASP A 60 26.73 5.61 -11.29
CA ASP A 60 27.23 6.96 -11.56
C ASP A 60 28.17 7.54 -10.46
N GLY A 61 28.96 6.66 -9.81
CA GLY A 61 29.91 7.03 -8.75
C GLY A 61 29.31 7.14 -7.34
N VAL A 62 28.06 6.70 -7.15
CA VAL A 62 27.37 6.66 -5.85
C VAL A 62 26.95 5.23 -5.53
N LEU A 63 27.13 4.79 -4.29
CA LEU A 63 26.67 3.48 -3.80
C LEU A 63 25.21 3.58 -3.35
N ILE A 64 24.32 2.86 -4.02
CA ILE A 64 22.87 2.86 -3.79
C ILE A 64 22.42 1.42 -3.48
N SER A 65 21.46 1.22 -2.57
CA SER A 65 20.91 -0.11 -2.32
C SER A 65 20.04 -0.60 -3.49
N GLU A 66 20.15 -1.89 -3.83
CA GLU A 66 19.40 -2.50 -4.94
C GLU A 66 17.88 -2.26 -4.87
N GLU A 67 17.32 -2.23 -3.65
CA GLU A 67 15.89 -2.02 -3.40
C GLU A 67 15.37 -0.70 -3.96
N LEU A 68 16.21 0.34 -4.02
CA LEU A 68 15.83 1.68 -4.48
C LEU A 68 15.84 1.81 -6.00
N LEU A 69 16.44 0.86 -6.73
CA LEU A 69 16.55 0.88 -8.19
C LEU A 69 15.28 0.42 -8.90
N ASN A 70 14.39 -0.28 -8.20
CA ASN A 70 13.17 -0.85 -8.77
C ASN A 70 12.08 0.18 -9.11
N ARG A 71 12.35 1.49 -9.00
CA ARG A 71 11.35 2.54 -9.15
C ARG A 71 11.64 3.53 -10.28
N GLU A 72 12.15 3.03 -11.41
CA GLU A 72 12.06 3.77 -12.66
C GLU A 72 10.63 3.67 -13.23
N SER A 73 9.74 4.54 -12.79
CA SER A 73 8.47 4.73 -13.50
C SER A 73 8.72 5.66 -14.68
N GLU A 74 8.76 5.13 -15.90
CA GLU A 74 8.68 5.92 -17.13
C GLU A 74 7.32 6.65 -17.17
N ARG A 75 7.25 7.83 -16.54
CA ARG A 75 6.03 8.66 -16.49
C ARG A 75 5.87 9.56 -17.70
N SER A 76 6.80 9.52 -18.63
CA SER A 76 6.71 10.28 -19.87
C SER A 76 5.75 9.58 -20.84
N CYS A 77 4.70 10.28 -21.27
CA CYS A 77 3.77 9.70 -22.24
C CYS A 77 4.50 9.45 -23.57
N PRO A 78 4.49 8.22 -24.12
CA PRO A 78 5.22 7.91 -25.36
C PRO A 78 4.68 8.66 -26.58
N THR A 79 3.43 9.11 -26.54
CA THR A 79 2.76 9.81 -27.64
C THR A 79 3.15 11.29 -27.72
N CYS A 80 3.10 12.01 -26.60
CA CYS A 80 3.35 13.47 -26.57
C CYS A 80 4.62 13.87 -25.81
N ASN A 81 5.40 12.89 -25.35
CA ASN A 81 6.61 13.04 -24.52
C ASN A 81 6.44 13.97 -23.31
N THR A 82 5.21 14.15 -22.85
CA THR A 82 4.89 15.01 -21.71
C THR A 82 4.90 14.16 -20.45
N TYR A 83 5.56 14.65 -19.41
CA TYR A 83 5.59 13.98 -18.12
C TYR A 83 4.20 13.98 -17.45
N SER A 84 3.77 12.79 -17.04
CA SER A 84 2.48 12.50 -16.42
C SER A 84 2.48 12.88 -14.93
N PHE A 85 2.30 14.17 -14.63
CA PHE A 85 2.20 14.68 -13.25
C PHE A 85 0.82 14.51 -12.62
N LYS A 86 -0.24 14.32 -13.41
CA LYS A 86 -1.62 14.34 -12.88
C LYS A 86 -2.08 12.94 -12.53
N SER A 87 -2.73 12.78 -11.37
CA SER A 87 -3.33 11.49 -10.96
C SER A 87 -4.34 10.95 -11.98
N ARG A 88 -4.98 11.83 -12.77
CA ARG A 88 -5.87 11.43 -13.86
C ARG A 88 -5.13 10.64 -14.94
N ASP A 89 -3.88 10.98 -15.22
CA ASP A 89 -3.08 10.33 -16.25
C ASP A 89 -2.67 8.90 -15.83
N ASP A 90 -2.54 8.61 -14.53
CA ASP A 90 -2.16 7.28 -14.02
C ASP A 90 -3.09 6.17 -14.56
N LEU A 91 -4.42 6.39 -14.55
CA LEU A 91 -5.39 5.43 -15.06
C LEU A 91 -5.18 5.11 -16.55
N TYR A 92 -4.92 6.13 -17.36
CA TYR A 92 -4.78 5.96 -18.82
C TYR A 92 -3.38 5.46 -19.19
N MET A 93 -2.35 5.80 -18.42
CA MET A 93 -1.01 5.25 -18.58
C MET A 93 -1.02 3.74 -18.29
N THR A 94 -1.71 3.28 -17.25
CA THR A 94 -1.83 1.84 -16.95
C THR A 94 -2.67 1.09 -17.99
N LYS A 95 -3.81 1.65 -18.42
CA LYS A 95 -4.76 0.92 -19.30
C LYS A 95 -4.43 1.03 -20.80
N PHE A 96 -3.94 2.17 -21.25
CA PHE A 96 -3.78 2.49 -22.66
C PHE A 96 -2.34 2.88 -23.06
N GLY A 97 -1.44 3.04 -22.08
CA GLY A 97 -0.05 3.42 -22.32
C GLY A 97 0.12 4.87 -22.81
N CYS A 98 -0.83 5.76 -22.50
CA CYS A 98 -0.74 7.18 -22.87
C CYS A 98 -1.39 8.09 -21.83
N CYS A 99 -1.05 9.39 -21.84
CA CYS A 99 -1.70 10.36 -20.96
C CYS A 99 -3.17 10.56 -21.32
N PHE A 100 -3.92 11.19 -20.41
CA PHE A 100 -5.34 11.46 -20.60
C PHE A 100 -5.63 12.32 -21.84
N LYS A 101 -4.76 13.28 -22.16
CA LYS A 101 -4.93 14.13 -23.35
C LYS A 101 -4.86 13.31 -24.65
N CYS A 102 -3.90 12.41 -24.74
CA CYS A 102 -3.75 11.52 -25.88
C CYS A 102 -4.89 10.51 -25.97
N TYR A 103 -5.41 10.06 -24.82
CA TYR A 103 -6.60 9.22 -24.79
C TYR A 103 -7.80 9.92 -25.45
N ILE A 104 -8.13 11.15 -25.04
CA ILE A 104 -9.23 11.92 -25.67
C ILE A 104 -8.98 12.11 -27.16
N GLN A 105 -7.77 12.51 -27.53
CA GLN A 105 -7.50 12.92 -28.91
C GLN A 105 -7.49 11.74 -29.90
N TYR A 106 -7.03 10.57 -29.48
CA TYR A 106 -6.74 9.45 -30.39
C TYR A 106 -7.50 8.16 -30.10
N ILE A 107 -7.95 7.94 -28.85
CA ILE A 107 -8.51 6.65 -28.40
C ILE A 107 -10.03 6.74 -28.19
N GLU A 108 -10.51 7.84 -27.61
CA GLU A 108 -11.95 8.04 -27.37
C GLU A 108 -12.74 7.89 -28.69
N GLY A 109 -13.67 6.93 -28.71
CA GLY A 109 -14.47 6.55 -29.89
C GLY A 109 -13.76 5.73 -30.98
N ARG A 110 -12.46 5.41 -30.83
CA ARG A 110 -11.64 4.68 -31.81
C ARG A 110 -10.74 3.62 -31.16
N GLU A 111 -11.24 2.97 -30.11
CA GLU A 111 -10.43 2.05 -29.28
C GLU A 111 -9.89 0.86 -30.06
N GLU A 112 -10.68 0.30 -30.99
CA GLU A 112 -10.29 -0.84 -31.83
C GLU A 112 -9.03 -0.52 -32.66
N ARG A 113 -8.90 0.72 -33.16
CA ARG A 113 -7.71 1.18 -33.89
C ARG A 113 -6.47 1.21 -32.99
N TRP A 114 -6.64 1.60 -31.72
CA TRP A 114 -5.56 1.63 -30.74
C TRP A 114 -5.12 0.21 -30.33
N LYS A 115 -6.08 -0.72 -30.18
CA LYS A 115 -5.83 -2.15 -29.92
C LYS A 115 -5.10 -2.83 -31.09
N ASN A 116 -5.42 -2.46 -32.33
CA ASN A 116 -4.74 -2.94 -33.53
C ASN A 116 -3.33 -2.38 -33.73
N GLY A 117 -2.78 -1.67 -32.74
CA GLY A 117 -1.38 -1.20 -32.74
C GLY A 117 -1.15 0.13 -33.46
N TRP A 118 -2.20 0.81 -33.93
CA TRP A 118 -2.02 2.13 -34.53
C TRP A 118 -1.58 3.16 -33.48
N ARG A 119 -0.63 4.01 -33.83
CA ARG A 119 -0.18 5.16 -33.04
C ARG A 119 -0.09 6.39 -33.95
N PRO A 120 -0.36 7.61 -33.45
CA PRO A 120 -0.20 8.83 -34.24
C PRO A 120 1.28 9.02 -34.58
N SER A 121 1.55 9.39 -35.83
CA SER A 121 2.87 9.88 -36.23
C SER A 121 3.13 11.22 -35.56
N LYS A 122 4.36 11.43 -35.07
CA LYS A 122 4.80 12.74 -34.60
C LYS A 122 4.82 13.76 -35.74
#